data_AF-Q9KED6-F1
#
_entry.id   AF-Q9KED6-F1
#
_cell.length_a   1.000
_cell.length_b   1.000
_cell.length_c   1.000
_cell.angle_alpha   90.00
_cell.angle_beta   90.00
_cell.angle_gamma   90.00
#
_symmetry.space_group_name_H-M   'P 1'
#
loop_
_entity.id
_entity.type
_entity.pdbx_description
1 polymer ?
#
loop_
_entity_poly.entity_id
_entity_poly.type
_entity_poly.pdbx_seq_one_letter_code
_entity_poly.pdbx_strand_id
1 'polypeptide(L)'
;MKLYKAHFLHPYTNVPLIVYFNENSGLLAFEKDEEVIKVMTMFESKIKDKAAFMANLEKSSHLCQTSYPVTSLEDVYEFLEQMGVEKEDIKFKPVLLH
;
A
#
# COMPACT_ATOMS: atom_id res chain seq x y z
N MET A 1 -20.65 -5.49 -3.63
CA MET A 1 -19.37 -4.99 -4.15
C MET A 1 -18.26 -5.87 -3.60
N LYS A 2 -17.37 -6.38 -4.44
CA LYS A 2 -16.23 -7.20 -4.03
C LYS A 2 -14.98 -6.32 -3.99
N LEU A 3 -14.64 -5.88 -2.79
CA LEU A 3 -13.46 -5.07 -2.50
C LEU A 3 -12.48 -5.94 -1.72
N TYR A 4 -11.22 -5.93 -2.13
CA TYR A 4 -10.13 -6.61 -1.45
C TYR A 4 -9.14 -5.57 -0.95
N LYS A 5 -8.55 -5.81 0.22
CA LYS A 5 -7.48 -4.97 0.77
C LYS A 5 -6.30 -5.80 1.23
N ALA A 6 -5.10 -5.28 1.08
CA ALA A 6 -3.91 -5.84 1.70
C ALA A 6 -3.01 -4.73 2.23
N HIS A 7 -2.16 -5.08 3.18
CA HIS A 7 -1.16 -4.18 3.76
C HIS A 7 0.22 -4.69 3.36
N PHE A 8 1.12 -3.80 2.99
CA PHE A 8 2.50 -4.15 2.65
C PHE A 8 3.44 -2.98 2.96
N LEU A 9 4.73 -3.28 3.02
CA LEU A 9 5.77 -2.27 3.15
C LEU A 9 6.34 -1.98 1.77
N HIS A 10 6.38 -0.72 1.35
CA HIS A 10 6.93 -0.39 0.04
C HIS A 10 8.44 -0.71 -0.03
N PRO A 11 8.90 -1.57 -0.96
CA PRO A 11 10.25 -2.16 -0.93
C PRO A 11 11.40 -1.15 -0.90
N TYR A 12 11.23 0.00 -1.57
CA TYR A 12 12.29 1.00 -1.71
C TYR A 12 12.21 2.15 -0.70
N THR A 13 11.06 2.37 -0.08
CA THR A 13 10.83 3.55 0.77
C THR A 13 10.54 3.19 2.22
N ASN A 14 10.27 1.91 2.50
CA ASN A 14 9.82 1.41 3.79
C ASN A 14 8.58 2.14 4.31
N VAL A 15 7.74 2.65 3.41
CA VAL A 15 6.48 3.29 3.77
C VAL A 15 5.40 2.21 3.86
N PRO A 16 4.69 2.11 5.00
CA PRO A 16 3.51 1.26 5.13
C PRO A 16 2.40 1.73 4.18
N LEU A 17 1.95 0.84 3.30
CA LEU A 17 0.90 1.11 2.33
C LEU A 17 -0.23 0.07 2.44
N ILE A 18 -1.43 0.52 2.10
CA ILE A 18 -2.61 -0.29 1.89
C ILE A 18 -2.89 -0.29 0.40
N VAL A 19 -3.13 -1.47 -0.16
CA VAL A 19 -3.59 -1.64 -1.54
C VAL A 19 -5.04 -2.10 -1.53
N TYR A 20 -5.87 -1.44 -2.32
CA TYR A 20 -7.29 -1.75 -2.50
C TYR A 20 -7.54 -2.17 -3.94
N PHE A 21 -8.19 -3.32 -4.11
CA PHE A 21 -8.64 -3.79 -5.41
C PHE A 21 -10.16 -3.95 -5.41
N ASN A 22 -10.83 -3.20 -6.28
CA ASN A 22 -12.25 -3.34 -6.53
C ASN A 22 -12.46 -4.18 -7.80
N GLU A 23 -12.85 -5.44 -7.61
CA GLU A 23 -13.08 -6.39 -8.69
C GLU A 23 -14.27 -6.00 -9.57
N ASN A 24 -15.25 -5.27 -9.03
CA ASN A 24 -16.40 -4.80 -9.82
C ASN A 24 -16.05 -3.66 -10.78
N SER A 25 -15.18 -2.73 -10.38
CA SER A 25 -14.77 -1.61 -11.22
C SER A 25 -13.46 -1.86 -11.98
N GLY A 26 -12.72 -2.91 -11.64
CA GLY A 26 -11.41 -3.20 -12.21
C GLY A 26 -10.39 -2.11 -11.87
N LEU A 27 -10.39 -1.63 -10.63
CA LEU A 27 -9.51 -0.55 -10.18
C LEU A 27 -8.67 -0.97 -8.98
N LEU A 28 -7.39 -0.63 -9.06
CA LEU A 28 -6.41 -0.71 -8.00
C LEU A 28 -6.12 0.70 -7.48
N ALA A 29 -6.08 0.88 -6.16
CA ALA A 29 -5.68 2.12 -5.53
C ALA A 29 -4.78 1.87 -4.33
N PHE A 30 -3.95 2.84 -4.01
CA PHE A 30 -3.04 2.79 -2.87
C PHE A 30 -3.39 3.88 -1.86
N GLU A 31 -3.15 3.57 -0.59
CA GLU A 31 -3.29 4.51 0.51
C GLU A 31 -2.10 4.31 1.45
N LYS A 32 -1.72 5.36 2.16
CA LYS A 32 -0.76 5.25 3.26
C LYS A 32 -1.45 4.60 4.46
N ASP A 33 -0.76 3.67 5.11
CA ASP A 33 -1.26 3.11 6.37
C ASP A 33 -0.96 4.10 7.51
N GLU A 34 -1.78 5.14 7.63
CA GLU A 34 -1.62 6.23 8.59
C GLU A 34 -1.60 5.73 10.05
N GLU A 35 -2.30 4.63 10.35
CA GLU A 35 -2.29 4.02 11.68
C GLU A 35 -0.91 3.45 11.99
N VAL A 36 -0.33 2.66 11.09
CA VAL A 36 1.01 2.10 11.25
C VAL A 36 2.07 3.20 11.25
N ILE A 37 1.96 4.19 10.36
CA ILE A 37 2.86 5.35 10.29
C ILE A 37 2.85 6.13 11.61
N LYS A 38 1.68 6.35 12.20
CA LYS A 38 1.53 7.05 13.49
C LYS A 38 2.18 6.25 14.61
N VAL A 39 1.96 4.93 14.64
CA VAL A 39 2.60 4.03 15.62
C VAL A 39 4.11 4.08 15.47
N MET A 40 4.64 3.91 14.25
CA MET A 40 6.09 4.04 13.98
C MET A 40 6.59 5.37 14.51
N THR A 41 6.02 6.50 14.08
CA THR A 41 6.42 7.85 14.52
C THR A 41 6.41 8.03 16.04
N MET A 42 5.49 7.37 16.78
CA MET A 42 5.41 7.45 18.24
C MET A 42 6.55 6.70 18.96
N PHE A 43 7.01 5.57 18.41
CA PHE A 43 8.10 4.78 19.01
C PHE A 43 9.50 5.30 18.65
N GLU A 44 9.59 6.27 17.73
CA GLU A 44 10.83 6.75 17.11
C GLU A 44 11.60 7.84 17.88
N SER A 45 11.51 7.90 19.22
CA SER A 45 12.34 8.81 20.04
C SER A 45 13.87 8.56 19.93
N LYS A 46 14.31 7.63 19.06
CA LYS A 46 15.71 7.29 18.77
C LYS A 46 16.10 7.33 17.28
N ILE A 47 15.24 7.78 16.36
CA ILE A 47 15.52 7.64 14.92
C ILE A 47 16.30 8.83 14.35
N LYS A 48 17.52 8.54 13.89
CA LYS A 48 18.38 9.44 13.11
C LYS A 48 17.81 9.79 11.72
N ASP A 49 16.77 9.09 11.28
CA ASP A 49 16.26 9.09 9.91
C ASP A 49 14.84 9.66 9.74
N LYS A 50 14.30 10.39 10.73
CA LYS A 50 12.95 11.00 10.62
C LYS A 50 12.80 11.85 9.35
N ALA A 51 13.84 12.61 8.97
CA ALA A 51 13.83 13.41 7.76
C ALA A 51 13.77 12.54 6.48
N ALA A 52 14.50 11.43 6.44
CA ALA A 52 14.48 10.50 5.32
C ALA A 52 13.12 9.78 5.19
N PHE A 53 12.53 9.38 6.32
CA PHE A 53 11.21 8.78 6.36
C PHE A 53 10.12 9.77 5.88
N MET A 54 10.15 11.03 6.34
CA MET A 54 9.21 12.06 5.88
C MET A 54 9.35 12.34 4.37
N ALA A 55 10.58 12.42 3.84
CA ALA A 55 10.81 12.60 2.41
C ALA A 55 10.29 11.42 1.57
N ASN A 56 10.43 10.19 2.09
CA ASN A 56 9.87 8.99 1.46
C ASN A 56 8.33 8.98 1.51
N LEU A 57 7.75 9.49 2.59
CA LEU A 57 6.31 9.66 2.74
C LEU A 57 5.76 10.62 1.67
N GLU A 58 6.46 11.72 1.40
CA GLU A 58 6.09 12.65 0.32
C GLU A 58 6.12 11.96 -1.05
N LYS A 59 7.19 11.22 -1.36
CA LYS A 59 7.34 10.50 -2.65
C LYS A 59 6.23 9.48 -2.90
N SER A 60 5.80 8.75 -1.87
CA SER A 60 4.71 7.77 -1.96
C SER A 60 3.32 8.41 -2.21
N SER A 61 3.19 9.74 -2.08
CA SER A 61 1.90 10.42 -2.28
C SER A 61 1.40 10.35 -3.72
N HIS A 62 2.30 10.32 -4.71
CA HIS A 62 1.90 10.22 -6.13
C HIS A 62 1.23 8.87 -6.44
N LEU A 63 1.74 7.78 -5.85
CA LEU A 63 1.14 6.45 -5.96
C LEU A 63 -0.28 6.42 -5.37
N CYS A 64 -0.49 7.11 -4.25
CA CYS A 64 -1.77 7.14 -3.53
C CYS A 64 -2.83 8.03 -4.20
N GLN A 65 -2.42 8.92 -5.13
CA GLN A 65 -3.33 9.83 -5.84
C GLN A 65 -3.87 9.24 -7.14
N THR A 66 -3.36 8.08 -7.55
CA THR A 66 -3.68 7.48 -8.85
C THR A 66 -4.42 6.16 -8.65
N SER A 67 -5.41 5.91 -9.50
CA SER A 67 -6.03 4.59 -9.63
C SER A 67 -5.54 3.92 -10.92
N TYR A 68 -5.24 2.64 -10.83
CA TYR A 68 -4.69 1.86 -11.93
C TYR A 68 -5.73 0.83 -12.40
N PRO A 69 -6.00 0.73 -13.71
CA PRO A 69 -6.93 -0.27 -14.22
C PRO A 69 -6.28 -1.66 -14.15
N VAL A 70 -7.00 -2.61 -13.56
CA VAL A 70 -6.61 -4.03 -13.40
C VAL A 70 -7.85 -4.89 -13.54
N THR A 71 -7.77 -6.02 -14.24
CA THR A 71 -8.96 -6.82 -14.58
C THR A 71 -9.19 -7.97 -13.61
N SER A 72 -8.14 -8.40 -12.90
CA SER A 72 -8.20 -9.55 -11.99
C SER A 72 -7.27 -9.38 -10.79
N LEU A 73 -7.46 -10.23 -9.78
CA LEU A 73 -6.57 -10.28 -8.62
C LEU A 73 -5.17 -10.84 -8.98
N GLU A 74 -5.05 -11.60 -10.08
CA GLU A 74 -3.76 -12.02 -10.65
C GLU A 74 -3.01 -10.81 -11.20
N ASP A 75 -3.69 -9.95 -11.98
CA ASP A 75 -3.11 -8.71 -12.53
C ASP A 75 -2.63 -7.77 -11.42
N VAL A 76 -3.30 -7.79 -10.27
CA VAL A 76 -2.87 -7.02 -9.09
C VAL A 76 -1.55 -7.56 -8.56
N TYR A 77 -1.37 -8.88 -8.48
CA TYR A 77 -0.09 -9.45 -8.07
C TYR A 77 1.01 -9.15 -9.08
N GLU A 78 0.74 -9.26 -10.38
CA GLU A 78 1.71 -8.88 -11.43
C GLU A 78 2.11 -7.40 -11.33
N PHE A 79 1.15 -6.51 -11.08
CA PHE A 79 1.40 -5.09 -10.86
C PHE A 79 2.30 -4.83 -9.64
N LEU A 80 2.02 -5.54 -8.54
CA LEU A 80 2.79 -5.42 -7.30
C LEU A 80 4.21 -6.02 -7.43
N GLU A 81 4.36 -7.11 -8.19
CA GLU A 81 5.65 -7.72 -8.48
C GLU A 81 6.55 -6.77 -9.29
N GLN A 82 5.98 -6.01 -10.23
CA GLN A 82 6.70 -4.93 -10.93
C GLN A 82 7.17 -3.81 -10.00
N MET A 83 6.50 -3.63 -8.85
CA MET A 83 6.93 -2.71 -7.79
C MET A 83 7.93 -3.33 -6.81
N GLY A 84 8.26 -4.62 -6.97
CA GLY A 84 9.16 -5.38 -6.12
C GLY A 84 8.49 -6.00 -4.88
N VAL A 85 7.17 -6.17 -4.90
CA VAL A 85 6.41 -6.83 -3.83
C VAL A 85 6.06 -8.24 -4.27
N GLU A 86 6.58 -9.25 -3.55
CA GLU A 86 6.31 -10.66 -3.86
C GLU A 86 4.89 -11.06 -3.44
N LYS A 87 4.29 -12.01 -4.17
CA LYS A 87 2.92 -12.50 -3.92
C LYS A 87 2.79 -13.13 -2.53
N GLU A 88 3.86 -13.74 -2.04
CA GLU A 88 3.96 -14.39 -0.74
C GLU A 88 3.93 -13.40 0.43
N ASP A 89 4.39 -12.16 0.18
CA ASP A 89 4.50 -11.10 1.19
C ASP A 89 3.20 -10.33 1.39
N ILE A 90 2.21 -10.53 0.51
CA ILE A 90 0.96 -9.78 0.53
C ILE A 90 -0.27 -10.68 0.65
N LYS A 91 -1.16 -10.33 1.59
CA LYS A 91 -2.38 -11.11 1.87
C LYS A 91 -3.62 -10.25 1.72
N PHE A 92 -4.31 -10.43 0.60
CA PHE A 92 -5.60 -9.81 0.35
C PHE A 92 -6.70 -10.39 1.23
N LYS A 93 -7.45 -9.51 1.88
CA LYS A 93 -8.63 -9.81 2.67
C LYS A 93 -9.85 -9.16 2.02
N PRO A 94 -10.99 -9.85 1.92
CA PRO A 94 -12.23 -9.23 1.47
C PRO A 94 -12.68 -8.17 2.48
N VAL A 95 -13.14 -7.03 1.97
CA VAL A 95 -13.72 -5.93 2.75
C VAL A 95 -15.23 -6.07 2.68
N LEU A 96 -15.85 -6.30 3.84
CA LEU A 96 -17.29 -6.26 3.99
C LEU A 96 -17.72 -4.80 4.10
N LEU A 97 -18.51 -4.35 3.13
CA LEU A 97 -19.13 -3.03 3.16
C LEU A 97 -20.58 -3.24 3.59
N HIS A 98 -20.95 -2.62 4.71
CA HIS A 98 -22.30 -2.63 5.26
C HIS A 98 -23.10 -1.45 4.72
#